data_AF-A0A5D2EG53-F1
#
_entry.id   AF-A0A5D2EG53-F1
#
_cell.length_a   1.000
_cell.length_b   1.000
_cell.length_c   1.000
_cell.angle_alpha   90.00
_cell.angle_beta   90.00
_cell.angle_gamma   90.00
#
_symmetry.space_group_name_H-M   'P 1'
#
loop_
_entity.id
_entity.type
_entity.pdbx_description
1 polymer ?
#
loop_
_entity_poly.entity_id
_entity_poly.type
_entity_poly.pdbx_seq_one_letter_code
_entity_poly.pdbx_strand_id
1 'polypeptide(L)'
;MRLKQEDTLLNNNTNNLYMSEIPVDKQKLAAPIKSVVDKFQLLPEFLKVRGLVKQHLDSFNYFVNTGIKKVVSANDRIVSYIDPGIYLRFKDVRIGNPSMTTYEKINPHTCRLADMTYAAPIFADIEYMQESHGQRTRLEKKNVVMGRMPIMLRSCRCVLYGKDEAELARLGECPLDPGGYFIIKGAEKMIPIREQLAKNRIIIDADNKGNITASVTSISETIKSQTVIQMDKEKIYLLLNQFVKKIPIMVVMKALGMESDQEECAHIGIYTQEQALAYLDTKVQYSLERGAFLILRDIFLVNVPVRCNNFRPKCLYVAVMLRRMMEATLNKHAIDDKDYVGNKHLELSGQLISLLFEDLFKKTIKKVGDNIDKALAAISRSRALDPSRLLCELDIISEGLKWTLSTGNLPTNRFRMQSKGVTQTLGRMSFIGTLGFMTKVSQQFDKSRKVSGPRALHPSQWGMLCPCDTPEGEGCGLDKNLALMTHVTTDEDEGPLISLVCRKCGLIGYYSHKLKTGFCSSCKIGENVSSMKLPYACKLLIQELQSMNIVPCLKLVER
;
A
#
# COMPACT_ATOMS: atom_id res chain seq x y z
N MET A 1 -8.45 -0.02 -44.98
CA MET A 1 -8.46 1.07 -45.99
C MET A 1 -7.11 1.76 -45.97
N ARG A 2 -6.54 2.00 -47.16
CA ARG A 2 -5.14 2.39 -47.43
C ARG A 2 -4.73 3.70 -46.74
N LEU A 3 -3.53 3.69 -46.15
CA LEU A 3 -2.75 4.87 -45.75
C LEU A 3 -2.18 5.55 -47.01
N LYS A 4 -2.17 6.88 -47.06
CA LYS A 4 -1.34 7.67 -47.96
C LYS A 4 -0.48 8.64 -47.15
N GLN A 5 0.82 8.62 -47.45
CA GLN A 5 1.79 9.65 -47.14
C GLN A 5 1.54 10.88 -48.03
N GLU A 6 1.72 12.07 -47.49
CA GLU A 6 2.11 13.24 -48.27
C GLU A 6 3.30 13.89 -47.58
N ASP A 7 4.41 13.91 -48.32
CA ASP A 7 5.58 14.75 -48.06
C ASP A 7 5.29 16.17 -48.58
N THR A 8 5.76 17.20 -47.87
CA THR A 8 5.98 18.51 -48.49
C THR A 8 7.16 19.22 -47.82
N LEU A 9 8.10 19.62 -48.67
CA LEU A 9 9.36 20.29 -48.36
C LEU A 9 9.19 21.82 -48.25
N LEU A 10 10.03 22.40 -47.38
CA LEU A 10 10.65 23.75 -47.43
C LEU A 10 9.77 25.02 -47.42
N ASN A 11 9.91 25.85 -46.37
CA ASN A 11 10.49 27.19 -46.56
C ASN A 11 10.88 27.88 -45.23
N ASN A 12 12.11 28.40 -45.20
CA ASN A 12 12.54 29.40 -44.22
C ASN A 12 12.05 30.77 -44.68
N ASN A 13 11.37 31.52 -43.82
CA ASN A 13 11.43 32.98 -43.82
C ASN A 13 10.99 33.55 -42.46
N THR A 14 11.91 34.25 -41.84
CA THR A 14 11.73 35.17 -40.73
C THR A 14 10.86 36.35 -41.16
N ASN A 15 9.76 36.63 -40.46
CA ASN A 15 9.34 37.99 -40.11
C ASN A 15 8.20 38.02 -39.08
N ASN A 16 8.36 38.91 -38.11
CA ASN A 16 7.47 39.23 -36.99
C ASN A 16 6.00 39.41 -37.41
N LEU A 17 5.07 38.89 -36.59
CA LEU A 17 3.73 39.47 -36.43
C LEU A 17 3.14 39.08 -35.07
N TYR A 18 2.39 40.04 -34.54
CA TYR A 18 1.82 40.13 -33.20
C TYR A 18 1.06 38.89 -32.74
N MET A 19 1.03 38.72 -31.41
CA MET A 19 0.20 37.74 -30.70
C MET A 19 -1.28 37.86 -31.08
N SER A 20 -1.73 37.00 -31.99
CA SER A 20 -3.14 36.63 -32.09
C SER A 20 -3.40 35.41 -31.20
N GLU A 21 -4.42 35.54 -30.36
CA GLU A 21 -5.04 34.54 -29.49
C GLU A 21 -4.94 33.12 -30.07
N ILE A 22 -4.48 32.16 -29.26
CA ILE A 22 -4.47 30.75 -29.63
C ILE A 22 -5.92 30.36 -29.95
N PRO A 23 -6.26 29.97 -31.20
CA PRO A 23 -7.61 29.51 -31.48
C PRO A 23 -7.72 28.14 -30.83
N VAL A 24 -8.36 28.09 -29.66
CA VAL A 24 -9.09 26.88 -29.28
C VAL A 24 -10.01 26.61 -30.46
N ASP A 25 -9.84 25.48 -31.12
CA ASP A 25 -10.65 25.10 -32.27
C ASP A 25 -12.10 24.91 -31.81
N LYS A 26 -12.85 26.02 -31.76
CA LYS A 26 -14.22 26.10 -31.23
C LYS A 26 -15.14 25.15 -31.99
N GLN A 27 -14.80 24.76 -33.22
CA GLN A 27 -15.54 23.79 -34.01
C GLN A 27 -15.48 22.37 -33.41
N LYS A 28 -14.38 21.98 -32.73
CA LYS A 28 -14.31 20.69 -32.02
C LYS A 28 -15.07 20.68 -30.69
N LEU A 29 -15.14 21.82 -30.01
CA LEU A 29 -15.93 21.98 -28.79
C LEU A 29 -17.44 22.13 -29.09
N ALA A 30 -17.77 22.68 -30.25
CA ALA A 30 -19.14 22.78 -30.78
C ALA A 30 -19.55 21.55 -31.60
N ALA A 31 -18.66 20.57 -31.78
CA ALA A 31 -19.00 19.34 -32.46
C ALA A 31 -20.11 18.63 -31.68
N PRO A 32 -21.14 18.09 -32.35
CA PRO A 32 -22.23 17.41 -31.67
C PRO A 32 -21.66 16.27 -30.83
N ILE A 33 -22.16 16.18 -29.59
CA ILE A 33 -21.79 15.09 -28.69
C ILE A 33 -22.12 13.78 -29.41
N LYS A 34 -21.09 12.95 -29.62
CA LYS A 34 -21.26 11.64 -30.26
C LYS A 34 -22.36 10.84 -29.57
N SER A 35 -23.04 10.00 -30.34
CA SER A 35 -24.16 9.20 -29.85
C SER A 35 -23.73 8.33 -28.66
N VAL A 36 -24.69 7.92 -27.82
CA VAL A 36 -24.42 7.00 -26.70
C VAL A 36 -23.77 5.70 -27.20
N VAL A 37 -24.16 5.25 -28.41
CA VAL A 37 -23.59 4.07 -29.08
C VAL A 37 -22.10 4.25 -29.38
N ASP A 38 -21.69 5.43 -29.84
CA ASP A 38 -20.27 5.72 -30.10
C ASP A 38 -19.44 5.74 -28.82
N LYS A 39 -20.02 6.20 -27.70
CA LYS A 39 -19.34 6.22 -26.40
C LYS A 39 -19.15 4.81 -25.84
N PHE A 40 -20.06 3.87 -26.14
CA PHE A 40 -19.94 2.49 -25.70
C PHE A 40 -18.67 1.81 -26.23
N GLN A 41 -18.16 2.23 -27.39
CA GLN A 41 -16.90 1.69 -27.95
C GLN A 41 -15.69 1.88 -27.02
N LEU A 42 -15.74 2.84 -26.10
CA LEU A 42 -14.67 3.04 -25.11
C LEU A 42 -14.59 1.88 -24.11
N LEU A 43 -15.71 1.23 -23.79
CA LEU A 43 -15.75 0.17 -22.78
C LEU A 43 -14.99 -1.10 -23.23
N PRO A 44 -15.22 -1.66 -24.45
CA PRO A 44 -14.41 -2.76 -24.95
C PRO A 44 -12.91 -2.41 -25.03
N GLU A 45 -12.57 -1.21 -25.48
CA GLU A 45 -11.16 -0.77 -25.56
C GLU A 45 -10.52 -0.65 -24.16
N PHE A 46 -11.27 -0.14 -23.18
CA PHE A 46 -10.85 -0.12 -21.79
C PHE A 46 -10.60 -1.54 -21.27
N LEU A 47 -11.54 -2.46 -21.50
CA LEU A 47 -11.44 -3.85 -21.05
C LEU A 47 -10.34 -4.64 -21.77
N LYS A 48 -10.01 -4.34 -23.03
CA LYS A 48 -8.87 -4.95 -23.72
C LYS A 48 -7.54 -4.59 -23.07
N VAL A 49 -7.37 -3.34 -22.63
CA VAL A 49 -6.12 -2.86 -22.03
C VAL A 49 -6.04 -3.20 -20.54
N ARG A 50 -7.16 -3.08 -19.82
CA ARG A 50 -7.21 -3.23 -18.38
C ARG A 50 -7.70 -4.59 -17.93
N GLY A 51 -8.62 -5.24 -18.61
CA GLY A 51 -9.24 -6.48 -18.13
C GLY A 51 -9.98 -6.29 -16.78
N LEU A 52 -10.62 -7.36 -16.31
CA LEU A 52 -11.45 -7.31 -15.09
C LEU A 52 -10.68 -7.62 -13.79
N VAL A 53 -9.66 -8.49 -13.86
CA VAL A 53 -8.94 -9.04 -12.69
C VAL A 53 -7.57 -8.38 -12.51
N LYS A 54 -7.28 -7.34 -13.29
CA LYS A 54 -5.96 -6.72 -13.31
C LYS A 54 -5.60 -6.01 -12.01
N GLN A 55 -6.55 -5.63 -11.15
CA GLN A 55 -6.20 -5.03 -9.85
C GLN A 55 -5.36 -6.01 -9.00
N HIS A 56 -5.72 -7.29 -9.00
CA HIS A 56 -4.96 -8.33 -8.31
C HIS A 56 -3.59 -8.59 -8.95
N LEU A 57 -3.54 -8.64 -10.29
CA LEU A 57 -2.31 -8.89 -11.04
C LEU A 57 -1.31 -7.74 -10.89
N ASP A 58 -1.75 -6.49 -11.07
CA ASP A 58 -0.90 -5.30 -10.97
C ASP A 58 -0.38 -5.14 -9.54
N SER A 59 -1.22 -5.37 -8.52
CA SER A 59 -0.80 -5.36 -7.12
C SER A 59 0.27 -6.42 -6.82
N PHE A 60 0.07 -7.66 -7.28
CA PHE A 60 1.04 -8.73 -7.09
C PHE A 60 2.34 -8.48 -7.88
N ASN A 61 2.24 -7.99 -9.12
CA ASN A 61 3.38 -7.64 -9.95
C ASN A 61 4.23 -6.53 -9.32
N TYR A 62 3.58 -5.52 -8.73
CA TYR A 62 4.27 -4.47 -7.98
C TYR A 62 5.01 -5.03 -6.78
N PHE A 63 4.39 -5.93 -6.01
CA PHE A 63 5.06 -6.58 -4.89
C PHE A 63 6.29 -7.39 -5.35
N VAL A 64 6.14 -8.22 -6.39
CA VAL A 64 7.21 -9.08 -6.90
C VAL A 64 8.40 -8.28 -7.44
N ASN A 65 8.16 -7.17 -8.12
CA ASN A 65 9.22 -6.39 -8.76
C ASN A 65 9.84 -5.34 -7.83
N THR A 66 9.01 -4.69 -6.99
CA THR A 66 9.40 -3.53 -6.19
C THR A 66 9.24 -3.79 -4.69
N GLY A 67 8.09 -4.30 -4.26
CA GLY A 67 7.75 -4.47 -2.84
C GLY A 67 8.72 -5.39 -2.09
N ILE A 68 9.05 -6.55 -2.65
CA ILE A 68 9.98 -7.51 -2.04
C ILE A 68 11.37 -6.90 -1.81
N LYS A 69 11.84 -6.07 -2.75
CA LYS A 69 13.13 -5.38 -2.64
C LYS A 69 13.10 -4.36 -1.51
N LYS A 70 12.03 -3.57 -1.40
CA LYS A 70 11.83 -2.61 -0.30
C LYS A 70 11.84 -3.30 1.07
N VAL A 71 11.18 -4.45 1.19
CA VAL A 71 11.14 -5.24 2.43
C VAL A 71 12.52 -5.75 2.85
N VAL A 72 13.27 -6.32 1.89
CA VAL A 72 14.61 -6.86 2.16
C VAL A 72 15.62 -5.74 2.41
N SER A 73 15.56 -4.62 1.67
CA SER A 73 16.44 -3.47 1.90
C SER A 73 16.22 -2.80 3.25
N ALA A 74 14.98 -2.82 3.77
CA ALA A 74 14.67 -2.29 5.10
C ALA A 74 15.23 -3.15 6.24
N ASN A 75 15.52 -4.43 5.98
CA ASN A 75 16.06 -5.38 6.98
C ASN A 75 17.27 -6.11 6.38
N ASP A 76 18.23 -5.33 5.85
CA ASP A 76 19.32 -5.87 5.02
C ASP A 76 20.42 -6.57 5.82
N ARG A 77 20.55 -6.31 7.12
CA ARG A 77 21.68 -6.80 7.93
C ARG A 77 21.23 -7.61 9.15
N ILE A 78 21.85 -8.78 9.31
CA ILE A 78 21.80 -9.64 10.50
C ILE A 78 23.17 -9.55 11.18
N VAL A 79 23.18 -9.22 12.47
CA VAL A 79 24.41 -9.11 13.28
C VAL A 79 24.30 -10.07 14.45
N SER A 80 25.39 -10.78 14.76
CA SER A 80 25.48 -11.62 15.96
C SER A 80 25.52 -10.76 17.23
N TYR A 81 24.87 -11.23 18.30
CA TYR A 81 24.94 -10.57 19.61
C TYR A 81 26.26 -10.84 20.33
N ILE A 82 26.90 -11.99 20.06
CA ILE A 82 28.14 -12.42 20.71
C ILE A 82 29.35 -11.72 20.08
N ASP A 83 29.42 -11.68 18.75
CA ASP A 83 30.49 -11.00 18.01
C ASP A 83 29.89 -10.09 16.92
N PRO A 84 29.81 -8.76 17.17
CA PRO A 84 29.31 -7.81 16.18
C PRO A 84 30.09 -7.76 14.86
N GLY A 85 31.31 -8.34 14.83
CA GLY A 85 32.12 -8.50 13.62
C GLY A 85 31.58 -9.54 12.64
N ILE A 86 30.73 -10.46 13.11
CA ILE A 86 30.09 -11.48 12.28
C ILE A 86 28.71 -10.97 11.87
N TYR A 87 28.54 -10.77 10.56
CA TYR A 87 27.28 -10.33 9.99
C TYR A 87 26.97 -11.06 8.68
N LEU A 88 25.68 -11.08 8.37
CA LEU A 88 25.13 -11.45 7.08
C LEU A 88 24.36 -10.26 6.54
N ARG A 89 24.62 -9.89 5.28
CA ARG A 89 23.98 -8.79 4.59
C ARG A 89 23.32 -9.25 3.28
N PHE A 90 22.09 -8.81 3.05
CA PHE A 90 21.36 -9.00 1.80
C PHE A 90 21.66 -7.84 0.84
N LYS A 91 22.13 -8.14 -0.38
CA LYS A 91 22.42 -7.13 -1.41
C LYS A 91 21.25 -6.92 -2.38
N ASP A 92 20.70 -8.01 -2.89
CA ASP A 92 19.56 -7.99 -3.81
C ASP A 92 18.69 -9.23 -3.62
N VAL A 93 17.42 -9.12 -4.01
CA VAL A 93 16.44 -10.20 -3.97
C VAL A 93 15.63 -10.22 -5.26
N ARG A 94 15.40 -11.43 -5.79
CA ARG A 94 14.59 -11.64 -6.99
C ARG A 94 13.81 -12.94 -6.90
N ILE A 95 12.61 -12.94 -7.47
CA ILE A 95 11.79 -14.14 -7.61
C ILE A 95 12.10 -14.77 -8.97
N GLY A 96 12.42 -16.06 -8.95
CA GLY A 96 12.68 -16.86 -10.15
C GLY A 96 11.40 -17.22 -10.91
N ASN A 97 11.53 -18.16 -11.83
CA ASN A 97 10.40 -18.73 -12.55
C ASN A 97 9.88 -19.98 -11.82
N PRO A 98 8.58 -20.31 -11.93
CA PRO A 98 8.00 -21.51 -11.35
C PRO A 98 8.74 -22.78 -11.79
N SER A 99 9.18 -23.56 -10.81
CA SER A 99 9.96 -24.78 -11.04
C SER A 99 9.74 -25.78 -9.91
N MET A 100 9.87 -27.08 -10.11
CA MET A 100 9.81 -28.06 -9.01
C MET A 100 11.12 -28.02 -8.21
N THR A 101 12.19 -28.36 -8.92
CA THR A 101 13.59 -28.23 -8.52
C THR A 101 14.20 -27.06 -9.30
N THR A 102 15.45 -26.67 -9.06
CA THR A 102 16.12 -25.54 -9.75
C THR A 102 16.03 -25.61 -11.29
N TYR A 103 15.85 -26.80 -11.87
CA TYR A 103 15.91 -27.02 -13.32
C TYR A 103 14.58 -27.46 -13.97
N GLU A 104 13.64 -28.01 -13.21
CA GLU A 104 12.40 -28.58 -13.76
C GLU A 104 11.29 -27.53 -13.79
N LYS A 105 10.88 -27.10 -14.98
CA LYS A 105 9.75 -26.16 -15.14
C LYS A 105 8.44 -26.85 -14.75
N ILE A 106 7.60 -26.13 -14.03
CA ILE A 106 6.30 -26.63 -13.59
C ILE A 106 5.17 -25.88 -14.30
N ASN A 107 4.15 -26.62 -14.74
CA ASN A 107 2.95 -26.04 -15.35
C ASN A 107 1.81 -25.94 -14.33
N PRO A 108 0.94 -24.92 -14.42
CA PRO A 108 -0.21 -24.81 -13.53
C PRO A 108 -1.13 -26.03 -13.59
N HIS A 109 -1.46 -26.53 -14.80
CA HIS A 109 -2.26 -27.74 -15.00
C HIS A 109 -1.71 -28.96 -14.25
N THR A 110 -0.40 -29.21 -14.37
CA THR A 110 0.27 -30.31 -13.64
C THR A 110 0.20 -30.13 -12.13
N CYS A 111 0.28 -28.89 -11.61
CA CYS A 111 0.12 -28.64 -10.18
C CYS A 111 -1.28 -28.97 -9.67
N ARG A 112 -2.32 -28.74 -10.48
CA ARG A 112 -3.70 -29.06 -10.13
C ARG A 112 -3.89 -30.58 -10.01
N LEU A 113 -3.37 -31.34 -10.97
CA LEU A 113 -3.52 -32.80 -11.01
C LEU A 113 -2.67 -33.55 -9.97
N ALA A 114 -1.47 -33.04 -9.68
CA ALA A 114 -0.54 -33.70 -8.76
C ALA A 114 -0.62 -33.18 -7.31
N ASP A 115 -1.67 -32.42 -6.96
CA ASP A 115 -1.86 -31.80 -5.64
C ASP A 115 -0.66 -30.98 -5.16
N MET A 116 -0.02 -30.27 -6.08
CA MET A 116 1.20 -29.50 -5.82
C MET A 116 0.92 -28.01 -5.72
N THR A 117 1.87 -27.29 -5.12
CA THR A 117 1.82 -25.83 -5.05
C THR A 117 2.59 -25.23 -6.21
N TYR A 118 1.94 -24.35 -6.98
CA TYR A 118 2.59 -23.59 -8.05
C TYR A 118 3.43 -22.44 -7.47
N ALA A 119 4.73 -22.69 -7.29
CA ALA A 119 5.65 -21.76 -6.65
C ALA A 119 6.97 -21.61 -7.40
N ALA A 120 7.64 -20.46 -7.20
CA ALA A 120 8.97 -20.16 -7.73
C ALA A 120 9.99 -19.95 -6.61
N PRO A 121 11.28 -20.26 -6.82
CA PRO A 121 12.34 -20.00 -5.85
C PRO A 121 12.58 -18.49 -5.68
N ILE A 122 12.82 -18.07 -4.44
CA ILE A 122 13.26 -16.72 -4.09
C ILE A 122 14.78 -16.75 -3.99
N PHE A 123 15.45 -16.04 -4.89
CA PHE A 123 16.90 -15.90 -4.90
C PHE A 123 17.31 -14.62 -4.19
N ALA A 124 18.32 -14.72 -3.34
CA ALA A 124 18.99 -13.57 -2.74
C ALA A 124 20.50 -13.63 -2.98
N ASP A 125 21.06 -12.46 -3.21
CA ASP A 125 22.50 -12.26 -3.25
C ASP A 125 22.94 -11.80 -1.85
N ILE A 126 23.78 -12.60 -1.20
CA ILE A 126 24.19 -12.38 0.18
C ILE A 126 25.69 -12.18 0.29
N GLU A 127 26.05 -11.42 1.30
CA GLU A 127 27.40 -11.16 1.72
C GLU A 127 27.50 -11.55 3.18
N TYR A 128 28.50 -12.34 3.56
CA TYR A 128 28.66 -12.76 4.94
C TYR A 128 30.13 -12.85 5.32
N MET A 129 30.38 -12.71 6.62
CA MET A 129 31.70 -12.93 7.21
C MET A 129 31.82 -14.41 7.62
N GLN A 130 32.88 -15.06 7.17
CA GLN A 130 33.26 -16.39 7.63
C GLN A 130 34.55 -16.30 8.43
N GLU A 131 34.53 -16.89 9.62
CA GLU A 131 35.73 -17.08 10.43
C GLU A 131 36.25 -18.50 10.22
N SER A 132 37.51 -18.63 9.84
CA SER A 132 38.19 -19.92 9.73
C SER A 132 39.61 -19.74 10.26
N HIS A 133 40.00 -20.59 11.23
CA HIS A 133 41.32 -20.55 11.88
C HIS A 133 41.76 -19.15 12.36
N GLY A 134 40.84 -18.34 12.89
CA GLY A 134 41.14 -16.99 13.42
C GLY A 134 41.30 -15.90 12.35
N GLN A 135 41.12 -16.23 11.07
CA GLN A 135 41.12 -15.26 9.97
C GLN A 135 39.67 -14.99 9.52
N ARG A 136 39.30 -13.70 9.47
CA ARG A 136 37.98 -13.24 9.03
C ARG A 136 38.02 -12.95 7.55
N THR A 137 37.22 -13.67 6.76
CA THR A 137 37.10 -13.45 5.32
C THR A 137 35.69 -13.02 4.96
N ARG A 138 35.59 -12.02 4.08
CA ARG A 138 34.33 -11.54 3.52
C ARG A 138 34.04 -12.36 2.27
N LEU A 139 32.92 -13.08 2.28
CA LEU A 139 32.49 -13.90 1.15
C LEU A 139 31.18 -13.36 0.57
N GLU A 140 31.06 -13.47 -0.75
CA GLU A 140 29.84 -13.12 -1.48
C GLU A 140 29.31 -14.35 -2.19
N LYS A 141 28.02 -14.63 -1.99
CA LYS A 141 27.33 -15.75 -2.64
C LYS A 141 26.09 -15.23 -3.34
N LYS A 142 26.03 -15.49 -4.65
CA LYS A 142 24.91 -15.10 -5.51
C LYS A 142 23.91 -16.24 -5.64
N ASN A 143 22.65 -15.91 -5.91
CA ASN A 143 21.56 -16.87 -6.15
C ASN A 143 21.32 -17.87 -5.00
N VAL A 144 21.42 -17.43 -3.75
CA VAL A 144 21.05 -18.28 -2.61
C VAL A 144 19.53 -18.41 -2.54
N VAL A 145 19.02 -19.64 -2.48
CA VAL A 145 17.58 -19.90 -2.37
C VAL A 145 17.15 -19.69 -0.93
N MET A 146 16.32 -18.67 -0.68
CA MET A 146 15.78 -18.37 0.65
C MET A 146 14.51 -19.16 0.99
N GLY A 147 13.85 -19.68 -0.04
CA GLY A 147 12.53 -20.30 0.07
C GLY A 147 11.77 -20.18 -1.23
N ARG A 148 10.49 -20.51 -1.19
CA ARG A 148 9.63 -20.59 -2.37
C ARG A 148 8.39 -19.73 -2.20
N MET A 149 8.10 -18.92 -3.21
CA MET A 149 6.94 -18.03 -3.27
C MET A 149 5.87 -18.62 -4.19
N PRO A 150 4.63 -18.85 -3.71
CA PRO A 150 3.50 -19.15 -4.58
C PRO A 150 3.26 -18.04 -5.60
N ILE A 151 3.10 -18.40 -6.88
CA ILE A 151 2.97 -17.43 -7.97
C ILE A 151 1.51 -17.34 -8.42
N MET A 152 1.01 -16.11 -8.55
CA MET A 152 -0.33 -15.85 -9.06
C MET A 152 -0.40 -16.17 -10.56
N LEU A 153 -1.44 -16.87 -11.01
CA LEU A 153 -1.61 -17.17 -12.43
C LEU A 153 -1.80 -15.90 -13.25
N ARG A 154 -1.19 -15.87 -14.44
CA ARG A 154 -1.11 -14.70 -15.36
C ARG A 154 -0.35 -13.48 -14.81
N SER A 155 0.33 -13.59 -13.67
CA SER A 155 1.27 -12.56 -13.21
C SER A 155 2.57 -12.55 -14.03
N CYS A 156 3.40 -11.51 -13.89
CA CYS A 156 4.64 -11.32 -14.66
C CYS A 156 5.67 -12.45 -14.53
N ARG A 157 5.62 -13.26 -13.47
CA ARG A 157 6.50 -14.44 -13.26
C ARG A 157 5.83 -15.76 -13.61
N CYS A 158 4.55 -15.75 -13.97
CA CYS A 158 3.83 -16.95 -14.35
C CYS A 158 4.25 -17.40 -15.76
N VAL A 159 4.30 -18.72 -15.97
CA VAL A 159 4.55 -19.32 -17.29
C VAL A 159 3.48 -18.93 -18.32
N LEU A 160 2.28 -18.56 -17.88
CA LEU A 160 1.16 -18.15 -18.74
C LEU A 160 1.23 -16.69 -19.20
N TYR A 161 2.18 -15.91 -18.69
CA TYR A 161 2.27 -14.48 -18.99
C TYR A 161 2.67 -14.23 -20.44
N GLY A 162 1.88 -13.42 -21.15
CA GLY A 162 2.18 -13.01 -22.54
C GLY A 162 2.03 -14.11 -23.60
N LYS A 163 1.45 -15.26 -23.23
CA LYS A 163 1.21 -16.37 -24.16
C LYS A 163 -0.04 -16.15 -25.00
N ASP A 164 -0.01 -16.64 -26.24
CA ASP A 164 -1.17 -16.62 -27.14
C ASP A 164 -2.15 -17.78 -26.81
N GLU A 165 -3.33 -17.73 -27.42
CA GLU A 165 -4.39 -18.72 -27.16
C GLU A 165 -3.96 -20.15 -27.54
N ALA A 166 -3.14 -20.29 -28.60
CA ALA A 166 -2.64 -21.58 -29.06
C ALA A 166 -1.58 -22.17 -28.11
N GLU A 167 -0.69 -21.35 -27.55
CA GLU A 167 0.27 -21.72 -26.52
C GLU A 167 -0.40 -22.11 -25.21
N LEU A 168 -1.47 -21.41 -24.82
CA LEU A 168 -2.25 -21.77 -23.64
C LEU A 168 -2.92 -23.13 -23.83
N ALA A 169 -3.51 -23.38 -25.01
CA ALA A 169 -4.09 -24.68 -25.34
C ALA A 169 -3.04 -25.81 -25.30
N ARG A 170 -1.82 -25.58 -25.82
CA ARG A 170 -0.69 -26.53 -25.74
C ARG A 170 -0.27 -26.85 -24.30
N LEU A 171 -0.49 -25.92 -23.37
CA LEU A 171 -0.22 -26.11 -21.95
C LEU A 171 -1.40 -26.73 -21.17
N GLY A 172 -2.53 -26.99 -21.83
CA GLY A 172 -3.74 -27.50 -21.18
C GLY A 172 -4.49 -26.45 -20.35
N GLU A 173 -4.30 -25.16 -20.65
CA GLU A 173 -4.97 -24.05 -19.97
C GLU A 173 -6.03 -23.40 -20.86
N CYS A 174 -7.11 -22.92 -20.24
CA CYS A 174 -8.18 -22.22 -20.95
C CYS A 174 -7.77 -20.76 -21.27
N PRO A 175 -7.87 -20.30 -22.53
CA PRO A 175 -7.60 -18.91 -22.91
C PRO A 175 -8.52 -17.88 -22.22
N LEU A 176 -9.74 -18.30 -21.87
CA LEU A 176 -10.73 -17.43 -21.23
C LEU A 176 -10.57 -17.35 -19.70
N ASP A 177 -9.76 -18.22 -19.07
CA ASP A 177 -9.58 -18.18 -17.61
C ASP A 177 -8.99 -16.81 -17.19
N PRO A 178 -9.64 -16.04 -16.31
CA PRO A 178 -9.16 -14.70 -15.95
C PRO A 178 -7.79 -14.70 -15.25
N GLY A 179 -7.38 -15.81 -14.62
CA GLY A 179 -6.20 -15.84 -13.74
C GLY A 179 -6.40 -15.02 -12.46
N GLY A 180 -5.31 -14.57 -11.83
CA GLY A 180 -5.38 -13.73 -10.62
C GLY A 180 -5.53 -14.49 -9.29
N TYR A 181 -5.41 -15.81 -9.31
CA TYR A 181 -5.48 -16.67 -8.13
C TYR A 181 -4.23 -17.57 -8.01
N PHE A 182 -4.12 -18.33 -6.91
CA PHE A 182 -2.99 -19.20 -6.59
C PHE A 182 -3.40 -20.67 -6.61
N ILE A 183 -2.48 -21.57 -6.98
CA ILE A 183 -2.65 -23.02 -6.84
C ILE A 183 -1.79 -23.48 -5.66
N ILE A 184 -2.43 -23.92 -4.58
CA ILE A 184 -1.78 -24.38 -3.36
C ILE A 184 -2.27 -25.79 -3.03
N LYS A 185 -1.36 -26.78 -3.05
CA LYS A 185 -1.70 -28.20 -2.84
C LYS A 185 -2.88 -28.66 -3.73
N GLY A 186 -2.80 -28.41 -5.04
CA GLY A 186 -3.87 -28.72 -6.00
C GLY A 186 -5.08 -27.79 -5.98
N ALA A 187 -5.39 -27.18 -4.83
CA ALA A 187 -6.54 -26.30 -4.66
C ALA A 187 -6.31 -24.87 -5.17
N GLU A 188 -7.31 -24.32 -5.83
CA GLU A 188 -7.31 -22.94 -6.30
C GLU A 188 -7.79 -21.98 -5.20
N LYS A 189 -6.92 -21.05 -4.82
CA LYS A 189 -7.12 -20.10 -3.73
C LYS A 189 -7.05 -18.67 -4.25
N MET A 190 -8.06 -17.87 -3.92
CA MET A 190 -8.10 -16.45 -4.22
C MET A 190 -8.03 -15.62 -2.93
N ILE A 191 -7.54 -14.39 -3.04
CA ILE A 191 -7.54 -13.41 -1.95
C ILE A 191 -8.57 -12.34 -2.32
N PRO A 192 -9.74 -12.27 -1.66
CA PRO A 192 -10.72 -11.23 -1.94
C PRO A 192 -10.16 -9.86 -1.60
N ILE A 193 -10.62 -8.83 -2.31
CA ILE A 193 -10.30 -7.45 -2.02
C ILE A 193 -10.91 -7.09 -0.67
N ARG A 194 -10.18 -6.40 0.19
CA ARG A 194 -10.67 -6.06 1.54
C ARG A 194 -10.89 -4.57 1.67
N GLU A 195 -12.10 -4.18 2.05
CA GLU A 195 -12.40 -2.80 2.37
C GLU A 195 -11.96 -2.48 3.81
N GLN A 196 -11.09 -1.48 3.97
CA GLN A 196 -10.68 -0.91 5.25
C GLN A 196 -10.94 0.60 5.28
N LEU A 197 -11.07 1.19 6.48
CA LEU A 197 -11.06 2.65 6.62
C LEU A 197 -9.70 3.22 6.18
N ALA A 198 -9.72 4.42 5.62
CA ALA A 198 -8.55 5.14 5.18
C ALA A 198 -7.59 5.36 6.36
N LYS A 199 -6.34 4.93 6.16
CA LYS A 199 -5.24 5.12 7.11
C LYS A 199 -4.73 6.56 7.00
N ASN A 200 -4.09 7.05 8.06
CA ASN A 200 -3.48 8.40 8.14
C ASN A 200 -4.47 9.57 7.89
N ARG A 201 -5.78 9.34 8.03
CA ARG A 201 -6.83 10.35 7.93
C ARG A 201 -7.50 10.53 9.29
N ILE A 202 -7.87 11.78 9.61
CA ILE A 202 -8.67 12.12 10.80
C ILE A 202 -10.13 11.83 10.46
N ILE A 203 -10.76 10.95 11.23
CA ILE A 203 -12.19 10.63 11.13
C ILE A 203 -12.86 11.09 12.41
N ILE A 204 -13.83 11.99 12.28
CA ILE A 204 -14.68 12.45 13.38
C ILE A 204 -15.96 11.63 13.39
N ASP A 205 -16.27 11.07 14.54
CA ASP A 205 -17.46 10.27 14.77
C ASP A 205 -18.19 10.76 16.02
N ALA A 206 -19.47 10.40 16.15
CA ALA A 206 -20.22 10.57 17.38
C ALA A 206 -20.59 9.20 17.94
N ASP A 207 -20.21 8.96 19.19
CA ASP A 207 -20.60 7.75 19.91
C ASP A 207 -22.13 7.70 20.09
N ASN A 208 -22.67 6.52 20.41
CA ASN A 208 -24.10 6.34 20.72
C ASN A 208 -24.62 7.27 21.85
N LYS A 209 -23.71 7.80 22.68
CA LYS A 209 -24.03 8.75 23.76
C LYS A 209 -24.02 10.22 23.30
N GLY A 210 -23.73 10.49 22.03
CA GLY A 210 -23.57 11.82 21.46
C GLY A 210 -22.20 12.46 21.70
N ASN A 211 -21.26 11.74 22.34
CA ASN A 211 -19.91 12.23 22.56
C ASN A 211 -19.11 12.21 21.26
N ILE A 212 -18.46 13.32 20.95
CA ILE A 212 -17.65 13.46 19.74
C ILE A 212 -16.27 12.83 19.96
N THR A 213 -15.87 12.00 19.01
CA THR A 213 -14.62 11.26 19.03
C THR A 213 -13.87 11.48 17.72
N ALA A 214 -12.64 11.97 17.78
CA ALA A 214 -11.72 11.97 16.64
C ALA A 214 -10.78 10.77 16.73
N SER A 215 -10.70 10.00 15.65
CA SER A 215 -9.83 8.84 15.56
C SER A 215 -8.91 8.92 14.34
N VAL A 216 -7.68 8.48 14.52
CA VAL A 216 -6.68 8.37 13.44
C VAL A 216 -5.99 7.02 13.58
N THR A 217 -6.11 6.17 12.56
CA THR A 217 -5.27 4.98 12.43
C THR A 217 -4.03 5.35 11.63
N SER A 218 -2.92 5.51 12.33
CA SER A 218 -1.62 5.88 11.77
C SER A 218 -0.79 4.66 11.44
N ILE A 219 -0.13 4.66 10.28
CA ILE A 219 0.80 3.60 9.87
C ILE A 219 2.12 4.23 9.45
N SER A 220 3.23 3.71 10.00
CA SER A 220 4.57 3.82 9.45
C SER A 220 5.02 2.48 8.90
N GLU A 221 6.22 2.45 8.30
CA GLU A 221 6.90 1.24 7.85
C GLU A 221 7.01 0.15 8.93
N THR A 222 7.03 0.52 10.22
CA THR A 222 7.32 -0.40 11.31
C THR A 222 6.15 -0.62 12.26
N ILE A 223 5.32 0.41 12.49
CA ILE A 223 4.31 0.41 13.55
C ILE A 223 2.98 0.91 12.98
N LYS A 224 1.90 0.24 13.40
CA LYS A 224 0.52 0.73 13.25
C LYS A 224 0.02 1.11 14.63
N SER A 225 -0.49 2.32 14.78
CA SER A 225 -1.11 2.78 16.02
C SER A 225 -2.46 3.42 15.73
N GLN A 226 -3.37 3.32 16.70
CA GLN A 226 -4.65 4.01 16.66
C GLN A 226 -4.64 5.04 17.79
N THR A 227 -4.80 6.30 17.42
CA THR A 227 -4.93 7.42 18.36
C THR A 227 -6.38 7.84 18.39
N VAL A 228 -6.97 7.91 19.58
CA VAL A 228 -8.37 8.29 19.77
C VAL A 228 -8.43 9.46 20.74
N ILE A 229 -9.08 10.56 20.34
CA ILE A 229 -9.33 11.72 21.18
C ILE A 229 -10.85 11.81 21.35
N GLN A 230 -11.32 11.82 22.60
CA GLN A 230 -12.74 11.80 22.92
C GLN A 230 -13.10 12.99 23.80
N MET A 231 -14.23 13.61 23.50
CA MET A 231 -14.86 14.61 24.36
C MET A 231 -15.80 13.93 25.35
N ASP A 232 -15.63 14.20 26.64
CA ASP A 232 -16.47 13.69 27.72
C ASP A 232 -16.71 14.82 28.74
N LYS A 233 -17.99 15.17 28.96
CA LYS A 233 -18.41 16.27 29.86
C LYS A 233 -17.62 17.56 29.62
N GLU A 234 -17.61 18.04 28.38
CA GLU A 234 -16.92 19.27 27.92
C GLU A 234 -15.39 19.25 28.05
N LYS A 235 -14.81 18.14 28.51
CA LYS A 235 -13.35 17.95 28.58
C LYS A 235 -12.87 16.98 27.52
N ILE A 236 -11.67 17.24 27.00
CA ILE A 236 -11.10 16.45 25.91
C ILE A 236 -9.99 15.56 26.44
N TYR A 237 -10.09 14.26 26.14
CA TYR A 237 -9.17 13.25 26.62
C TYR A 237 -8.53 12.48 25.46
N LEU A 238 -7.24 12.17 25.62
CA LEU A 238 -6.51 11.20 24.81
C LEU A 238 -6.74 9.79 25.36
N LEU A 239 -7.16 8.88 24.48
CA LEU A 239 -7.21 7.45 24.69
C LEU A 239 -6.17 6.77 23.80
N LEU A 240 -5.18 6.16 24.46
CA LEU A 240 -4.14 5.37 23.81
C LEU A 240 -4.01 4.04 24.55
N ASN A 241 -3.85 2.94 23.82
CA ASN A 241 -3.77 1.60 24.41
C ASN A 241 -2.60 1.41 25.40
N GLN A 242 -1.58 2.25 25.32
CA GLN A 242 -0.38 2.19 26.15
C GLN A 242 -0.57 2.87 27.52
N PHE A 243 -1.63 3.66 27.69
CA PHE A 243 -1.96 4.35 28.94
C PHE A 243 -3.14 3.66 29.63
N VAL A 244 -3.05 3.50 30.95
CA VAL A 244 -4.09 2.79 31.73
C VAL A 244 -5.36 3.63 31.89
N LYS A 245 -5.21 4.95 32.00
CA LYS A 245 -6.32 5.90 32.18
C LYS A 245 -6.35 6.91 31.04
N LYS A 246 -7.54 7.47 30.77
CA LYS A 246 -7.71 8.60 29.85
C LYS A 246 -6.92 9.81 30.34
N ILE A 247 -6.20 10.48 29.45
CA ILE A 247 -5.30 11.60 29.78
C ILE A 247 -5.89 12.90 29.24
N PRO A 248 -5.96 14.00 30.01
CA PRO A 248 -6.39 15.29 29.48
C PRO A 248 -5.49 15.75 28.33
N ILE A 249 -6.08 16.19 27.22
CA ILE A 249 -5.30 16.53 26.02
C ILE A 249 -4.33 17.69 26.26
N MET A 250 -4.67 18.60 27.18
CA MET A 250 -3.82 19.74 27.55
C MET A 250 -2.47 19.31 28.14
N VAL A 251 -2.47 18.24 28.96
CA VAL A 251 -1.24 17.66 29.51
C VAL A 251 -0.36 17.09 28.39
N VAL A 252 -0.96 16.45 27.39
CA VAL A 252 -0.24 15.92 26.23
C VAL A 252 0.34 17.08 25.40
N MET A 253 -0.43 18.13 25.18
CA MET A 253 0.00 19.32 24.45
C MET A 253 1.18 20.03 25.14
N LYS A 254 1.16 20.15 26.47
CA LYS A 254 2.30 20.64 27.26
C LYS A 254 3.51 19.70 27.15
N ALA A 255 3.31 18.38 27.21
CA ALA A 255 4.38 17.39 27.02
C ALA A 255 5.01 17.42 25.60
N LEU A 256 4.26 17.87 24.59
CA LEU A 256 4.75 18.11 23.22
C LEU A 256 5.48 19.45 23.06
N GLY A 257 5.62 20.25 24.12
CA GLY A 257 6.36 21.51 24.11
C GLY A 257 5.51 22.74 23.81
N MET A 258 4.20 22.71 24.08
CA MET A 258 3.42 23.96 24.11
C MET A 258 3.73 24.75 25.38
N GLU A 259 4.11 26.02 25.21
CA GLU A 259 4.50 26.89 26.33
C GLU A 259 3.33 27.61 26.97
N SER A 260 2.24 27.86 26.25
CA SER A 260 1.07 28.58 26.77
C SER A 260 0.58 28.01 28.10
N ASP A 261 0.33 28.90 29.05
CA ASP A 261 -0.28 28.52 30.34
C ASP A 261 -1.75 28.20 30.15
N GLN A 262 -2.17 27.08 30.72
CA GLN A 262 -3.51 26.53 30.56
C GLN A 262 -4.06 26.15 31.93
N GLU A 263 -5.26 26.63 32.26
CA GLU A 263 -5.89 26.50 33.59
C GLU A 263 -5.96 25.06 34.10
N GLU A 264 -6.19 24.10 33.19
CA GLU A 264 -6.27 22.67 33.55
C GLU A 264 -4.90 22.09 33.92
N CYS A 265 -3.80 22.55 33.30
CA CYS A 265 -2.45 22.17 33.68
C CYS A 265 -2.06 22.76 35.04
N ALA A 266 -2.46 24.00 35.31
CA ALA A 266 -2.25 24.66 36.61
C ALA A 266 -2.98 23.93 37.75
N HIS A 267 -4.22 23.47 37.53
CA HIS A 267 -4.97 22.69 38.52
C HIS A 267 -4.31 21.34 38.88
N ILE A 268 -3.61 20.73 37.92
CA ILE A 268 -2.86 19.46 38.12
C ILE A 268 -1.43 19.74 38.68
N GLY A 269 -1.01 21.01 38.74
CA GLY A 269 0.33 21.41 39.18
C GLY A 269 1.42 21.17 38.13
N ILE A 270 1.07 21.18 36.84
CA ILE A 270 1.98 20.97 35.72
C ILE A 270 2.23 22.31 35.02
N TYR A 271 3.45 22.81 35.10
CA TYR A 271 3.86 24.08 34.49
C TYR A 271 4.95 23.89 33.43
N THR A 272 5.77 22.85 33.55
CA THR A 272 6.87 22.56 32.61
C THR A 272 6.62 21.30 31.79
N GLN A 273 7.33 21.18 30.66
CA GLN A 273 7.29 19.98 29.82
C GLN A 273 7.76 18.73 30.58
N GLU A 274 8.80 18.87 31.42
CA GLU A 274 9.35 17.78 32.22
C GLU A 274 8.34 17.25 33.26
N GLN A 275 7.62 18.16 33.92
CA GLN A 275 6.53 17.79 34.84
C GLN A 275 5.40 17.07 34.12
N ALA A 276 5.06 17.50 32.90
CA ALA A 276 4.05 16.83 32.08
C ALA A 276 4.48 15.41 31.70
N LEU A 277 5.75 15.23 31.31
CA LEU A 277 6.31 13.91 31.00
C LEU A 277 6.34 13.00 32.23
N ALA A 278 6.76 13.51 33.38
CA ALA A 278 6.76 12.76 34.64
C ALA A 278 5.35 12.33 35.04
N TYR A 279 4.34 13.19 34.86
CA TYR A 279 2.94 12.83 35.08
C TYR A 279 2.51 11.69 34.15
N LEU A 280 2.85 11.76 32.86
CA LEU A 280 2.51 10.72 31.89
C LEU A 280 3.18 9.39 32.22
N ASP A 281 4.43 9.40 32.68
CA ASP A 281 5.16 8.19 33.10
C ASP A 281 4.42 7.42 34.19
N THR A 282 3.77 8.11 35.14
CA THR A 282 2.94 7.44 36.17
C THR A 282 1.71 6.72 35.62
N LYS A 283 1.30 7.04 34.37
CA LYS A 283 0.10 6.48 33.72
C LYS A 283 0.43 5.42 32.67
N VAL A 284 1.71 5.20 32.37
CA VAL A 284 2.16 4.17 31.43
C VAL A 284 1.87 2.79 32.02
N GLN A 285 1.38 1.87 31.18
CA GLN A 285 1.20 0.49 31.60
C GLN A 285 2.56 -0.19 31.84
N TYR A 286 2.74 -0.82 33.02
CA TYR A 286 3.98 -1.42 33.56
C TYR A 286 4.77 -2.36 32.62
N SER A 287 4.22 -2.76 31.46
CA SER A 287 4.83 -3.72 30.54
C SER A 287 5.79 -3.09 29.51
N LEU A 288 5.87 -1.77 29.40
CA LEU A 288 6.78 -1.10 28.46
C LEU A 288 7.95 -0.47 29.22
N GLU A 289 9.17 -0.97 28.99
CA GLU A 289 10.45 -0.34 29.39
C GLU A 289 10.67 1.05 28.74
N ARG A 290 9.67 1.57 28.02
CA ARG A 290 9.73 2.80 27.23
C ARG A 290 8.94 3.88 27.96
N GLY A 291 9.63 4.90 28.47
CA GLY A 291 9.01 6.07 29.09
C GLY A 291 8.05 6.80 28.14
N ALA A 292 7.19 7.66 28.70
CA ALA A 292 6.15 8.42 28.03
C ALA A 292 6.69 9.24 26.85
N PHE A 293 7.92 9.75 26.95
CA PHE A 293 8.60 10.43 25.85
C PHE A 293 8.69 9.57 24.58
N LEU A 294 9.08 8.31 24.71
CA LEU A 294 9.19 7.37 23.59
C LEU A 294 7.82 7.00 23.03
N ILE A 295 6.80 6.90 23.88
CA ILE A 295 5.42 6.67 23.45
C ILE A 295 4.94 7.85 22.59
N LEU A 296 5.18 9.09 23.04
CA LEU A 296 4.82 10.29 22.28
C LEU A 296 5.62 10.43 20.98
N ARG A 297 6.88 9.96 20.94
CA ARG A 297 7.72 10.00 19.75
C ARG A 297 7.37 8.91 18.73
N ASP A 298 7.23 7.66 19.18
CA ASP A 298 7.21 6.49 18.30
C ASP A 298 5.82 5.86 18.12
N ILE A 299 4.85 6.14 19.01
CA ILE A 299 3.53 5.48 19.00
C ILE A 299 2.39 6.49 18.80
N PHE A 300 2.46 7.66 19.41
CA PHE A 300 1.45 8.71 19.22
C PHE A 300 1.60 9.30 17.80
N LEU A 301 0.53 9.30 17.00
CA LEU A 301 0.51 9.85 15.63
C LEU A 301 1.74 9.44 14.80
N VAL A 302 1.88 8.14 14.55
CA VAL A 302 3.03 7.52 13.88
C VAL A 302 3.29 8.07 12.47
N ASN A 303 2.25 8.54 11.80
CA ASN A 303 2.32 9.11 10.45
C ASN A 303 3.09 10.44 10.39
N VAL A 304 3.28 11.13 11.53
CA VAL A 304 4.03 12.38 11.61
C VAL A 304 5.37 12.11 12.29
N PRO A 305 6.47 11.93 11.53
CA PRO A 305 7.77 11.64 12.11
C PRO A 305 8.33 12.84 12.88
N VAL A 306 8.92 12.58 14.05
CA VAL A 306 9.62 13.59 14.86
C VAL A 306 11.09 13.61 14.45
N ARG A 307 11.56 14.72 13.87
CA ARG A 307 12.99 14.92 13.56
C ARG A 307 13.61 15.82 14.62
N CYS A 308 14.80 15.46 15.11
CA CYS A 308 15.54 16.26 16.09
C CYS A 308 14.72 16.58 17.36
N ASN A 309 13.90 15.65 17.84
CA ASN A 309 12.98 15.85 18.98
C ASN A 309 12.03 17.05 18.84
N ASN A 310 11.78 17.53 17.61
CA ASN A 310 10.83 18.60 17.37
C ASN A 310 9.40 18.07 17.26
N PHE A 311 8.63 18.23 18.35
CA PHE A 311 7.24 17.79 18.45
C PHE A 311 6.23 18.79 17.86
N ARG A 312 6.66 19.96 17.36
CA ARG A 312 5.79 21.00 16.80
C ARG A 312 4.86 20.49 15.68
N PRO A 313 5.29 19.64 14.72
CA PRO A 313 4.40 19.10 13.71
C PRO A 313 3.28 18.22 14.29
N LYS A 314 3.58 17.42 15.33
CA LYS A 314 2.57 16.61 16.02
C LYS A 314 1.60 17.49 16.80
N CYS A 315 2.09 18.51 17.49
CA CYS A 315 1.25 19.50 18.15
C CYS A 315 0.28 20.19 17.17
N LEU A 316 0.77 20.62 16.00
CA LEU A 316 -0.08 21.20 14.96
C LEU A 316 -1.13 20.21 14.45
N TYR A 317 -0.76 18.94 14.26
CA TYR A 317 -1.70 17.90 13.84
C TYR A 317 -2.81 17.69 14.88
N VAL A 318 -2.46 17.64 16.16
CA VAL A 318 -3.43 17.57 17.27
C VAL A 318 -4.31 18.82 17.30
N ALA A 319 -3.77 20.00 17.10
CA ALA A 319 -4.55 21.24 17.02
C ALA A 319 -5.58 21.19 15.89
N VAL A 320 -5.22 20.64 14.72
CA VAL A 320 -6.16 20.42 13.61
C VAL A 320 -7.24 19.39 13.99
N MET A 321 -6.89 18.31 14.68
CA MET A 321 -7.87 17.35 15.19
C MET A 321 -8.85 18.01 16.15
N LEU A 322 -8.35 18.81 17.11
CA LEU A 322 -9.17 19.53 18.08
C LEU A 322 -10.09 20.56 17.41
N ARG A 323 -9.56 21.34 16.46
CA ARG A 323 -10.37 22.31 15.68
C ARG A 323 -11.53 21.62 14.99
N ARG A 324 -11.26 20.50 14.32
CA ARG A 324 -12.26 19.69 13.64
C ARG A 324 -13.30 19.13 14.61
N MET A 325 -12.87 18.63 15.79
CA MET A 325 -13.80 18.18 16.83
C MET A 325 -14.73 19.30 17.31
N MET A 326 -14.18 20.50 17.58
CA MET A 326 -14.98 21.66 18.00
C MET A 326 -15.97 22.10 16.92
N GLU A 327 -15.55 22.06 15.65
CA GLU A 327 -16.43 22.34 14.51
C GLU A 327 -17.58 21.32 14.44
N ALA A 328 -17.33 20.04 14.72
CA ALA A 328 -18.37 19.01 14.82
C ALA A 328 -19.30 19.18 16.03
N THR A 329 -18.82 19.79 17.11
CA THR A 329 -19.67 20.14 18.28
C THR A 329 -20.67 21.23 17.91
N LEU A 330 -20.25 22.21 17.12
CA LEU A 330 -21.11 23.31 16.67
C LEU A 330 -22.02 22.88 15.52
N ASN A 331 -21.48 22.13 14.55
CA ASN A 331 -22.15 21.74 13.32
C ASN A 331 -22.19 20.21 13.19
N LYS A 332 -23.40 19.64 13.33
CA LYS A 332 -23.61 18.20 13.16
C LYS A 332 -23.23 17.69 11.75
N HIS A 333 -23.26 18.55 10.74
CA HIS A 333 -22.85 18.22 9.37
C HIS A 333 -21.34 18.03 9.20
N ALA A 334 -20.51 18.46 10.16
CA ALA A 334 -19.06 18.28 10.10
C ALA A 334 -18.59 16.91 10.62
N ILE A 335 -19.51 16.05 11.05
CA ILE A 335 -19.23 14.65 11.39
C ILE A 335 -18.93 13.87 10.10
N ASP A 336 -17.86 13.09 10.08
CA ASP A 336 -17.47 12.32 8.91
C ASP A 336 -18.34 11.06 8.78
N ASP A 337 -18.84 10.79 7.57
CA ASP A 337 -19.49 9.52 7.28
C ASP A 337 -18.43 8.41 7.09
N LYS A 338 -18.52 7.37 7.93
CA LYS A 338 -17.64 6.19 7.86
C LYS A 338 -17.97 5.30 6.67
N ASP A 339 -19.20 5.34 6.18
CA ASP A 339 -19.66 4.52 5.06
C ASP A 339 -19.37 5.15 3.70
N TYR A 340 -19.00 6.44 3.69
CA TYR A 340 -18.48 7.12 2.51
C TYR A 340 -17.24 6.41 1.94
N VAL A 341 -17.37 5.90 0.71
CA VAL A 341 -16.30 5.14 0.02
C VAL A 341 -14.97 5.90 -0.06
N GLY A 342 -14.98 7.23 -0.20
CA GLY A 342 -13.73 8.02 -0.23
C GLY A 342 -12.97 8.08 1.10
N ASN A 343 -13.61 7.66 2.21
CA ASN A 343 -12.96 7.44 3.50
C ASN A 343 -12.51 5.99 3.68
N LYS A 344 -12.59 5.16 2.63
CA LYS A 344 -12.22 3.75 2.65
C LYS A 344 -11.14 3.48 1.61
N HIS A 345 -10.28 2.51 1.90
CA HIS A 345 -9.27 1.99 0.98
C HIS A 345 -9.49 0.50 0.76
N LEU A 346 -9.19 0.07 -0.46
CA LEU A 346 -9.23 -1.32 -0.87
C LEU A 346 -7.84 -1.93 -0.72
N GLU A 347 -7.71 -2.88 0.21
CA GLU A 347 -6.50 -3.69 0.34
C GLU A 347 -6.52 -4.82 -0.70
N LEU A 348 -5.49 -4.82 -1.55
CA LEU A 348 -5.32 -5.78 -2.63
C LEU A 348 -4.42 -6.96 -2.21
N SER A 349 -4.40 -8.00 -3.04
CA SER A 349 -3.63 -9.23 -2.83
C SER A 349 -2.13 -9.00 -2.62
N GLY A 350 -1.51 -8.10 -3.39
CA GLY A 350 -0.07 -7.82 -3.30
C GLY A 350 0.32 -7.15 -1.99
N GLN A 351 -0.49 -6.22 -1.48
CA GLN A 351 -0.25 -5.57 -0.18
C GLN A 351 -0.32 -6.58 0.97
N LEU A 352 -1.30 -7.50 0.93
CA LEU A 352 -1.44 -8.53 1.95
C LEU A 352 -0.26 -9.52 1.94
N ILE A 353 0.17 -9.94 0.75
CA ILE A 353 1.34 -10.83 0.60
C ILE A 353 2.62 -10.11 1.04
N SER A 354 2.75 -8.81 0.77
CA SER A 354 3.87 -8.00 1.25
C SER A 354 3.97 -8.00 2.76
N LEU A 355 2.84 -7.77 3.44
CA LEU A 355 2.77 -7.78 4.91
C LEU A 355 3.14 -9.15 5.49
N LEU A 356 2.61 -10.23 4.89
CA LEU A 356 2.90 -11.60 5.31
C LEU A 356 4.38 -11.95 5.09
N PHE A 357 4.93 -11.62 3.92
CA PHE A 357 6.33 -11.87 3.61
C PHE A 357 7.25 -11.12 4.56
N GLU A 358 6.97 -9.86 4.87
CA GLU A 358 7.75 -9.08 5.83
C GLU A 358 7.78 -9.73 7.23
N ASP A 359 6.65 -10.24 7.72
CA ASP A 359 6.60 -10.92 9.02
C ASP A 359 7.40 -12.24 9.01
N LEU A 360 7.23 -13.06 7.98
CA LEU A 360 7.98 -14.31 7.81
C LEU A 360 9.48 -14.05 7.64
N PHE A 361 9.84 -12.99 6.92
CA PHE A 361 11.23 -12.61 6.69
C PHE A 361 11.90 -12.17 7.99
N LYS A 362 11.26 -11.31 8.81
CA LYS A 362 11.82 -10.94 10.12
C LYS A 362 11.92 -12.13 11.09
N LYS A 363 10.95 -13.04 11.08
CA LYS A 363 11.03 -14.31 11.83
C LYS A 363 12.22 -15.15 11.38
N THR A 364 12.47 -15.22 10.08
CA THR A 364 13.61 -15.95 9.50
C THR A 364 14.92 -15.30 9.91
N ILE A 365 15.06 -13.97 9.79
CA ILE A 365 16.23 -13.22 10.25
C ILE A 365 16.53 -13.50 11.72
N LYS A 366 15.51 -13.40 12.59
CA LYS A 366 15.68 -13.65 14.02
C LYS A 366 16.19 -15.06 14.30
N LYS A 367 15.59 -16.07 13.67
CA LYS A 367 15.99 -17.48 13.86
C LYS A 367 17.37 -17.78 13.28
N VAL A 368 17.75 -17.14 12.18
CA VAL A 368 19.12 -17.22 11.63
C VAL A 368 20.12 -16.59 12.61
N GLY A 369 19.82 -15.42 13.16
CA GLY A 369 20.64 -14.78 14.20
C GLY A 369 20.82 -15.69 15.42
N ASP A 370 19.72 -16.19 15.99
CA ASP A 370 19.74 -17.11 17.14
C ASP A 370 20.57 -18.38 16.86
N ASN A 371 20.51 -18.92 15.63
CA ASN A 371 21.29 -20.09 15.23
C ASN A 371 22.78 -19.78 15.05
N ILE A 372 23.12 -18.59 14.54
CA ILE A 372 24.51 -18.13 14.46
C ILE A 372 25.08 -18.00 15.87
N ASP A 373 24.35 -17.36 16.78
CA ASP A 373 24.82 -17.18 18.17
C ASP A 373 24.98 -18.52 18.90
N LYS A 374 24.05 -19.47 18.71
CA LYS A 374 24.19 -20.83 19.25
C LYS A 374 25.41 -21.57 18.69
N ALA A 375 25.68 -21.43 17.40
CA ALA A 375 26.85 -22.04 16.77
C ALA A 375 28.16 -21.41 17.27
N LEU A 376 28.17 -20.10 17.53
CA LEU A 376 29.32 -19.40 18.09
C LEU A 376 29.55 -19.72 19.58
N ALA A 377 28.47 -19.98 20.33
CA ALA A 377 28.55 -20.40 21.73
C ALA A 377 29.02 -21.86 21.92
N ALA A 378 28.96 -22.69 20.88
CA ALA A 378 29.37 -24.09 20.95
C ALA A 378 30.91 -24.23 21.01
N ILE A 379 31.38 -25.09 21.92
CA ILE A 379 32.81 -25.22 22.31
C ILE A 379 33.69 -25.85 21.20
N SER A 380 33.12 -26.60 20.26
CA SER A 380 33.86 -27.28 19.18
C SER A 380 33.99 -26.40 17.92
N ARG A 381 35.04 -25.57 17.85
CA ARG A 381 35.40 -24.72 16.69
C ARG A 381 35.94 -25.48 15.46
N SER A 382 35.43 -26.67 15.17
CA SER A 382 36.02 -27.54 14.13
C SER A 382 35.37 -27.38 12.76
N ARG A 383 34.15 -26.82 12.66
CA ARG A 383 33.42 -26.68 11.40
C ARG A 383 33.19 -25.21 11.10
N ALA A 384 33.71 -24.73 9.97
CA ALA A 384 33.44 -23.39 9.49
C ALA A 384 31.93 -23.21 9.32
N LEU A 385 31.34 -22.29 10.08
CA LEU A 385 29.94 -21.94 9.94
C LEU A 385 29.77 -21.31 8.56
N ASP A 386 28.87 -21.85 7.75
CA ASP A 386 28.43 -21.23 6.51
C ASP A 386 27.01 -20.70 6.73
N PRO A 387 26.84 -19.42 7.11
CA PRO A 387 25.54 -18.78 7.29
C PRO A 387 24.59 -18.96 6.11
N SER A 388 25.13 -19.17 4.89
CA SER A 388 24.31 -19.40 3.70
C SER A 388 23.56 -20.73 3.73
N ARG A 389 24.12 -21.76 4.38
CA ARG A 389 23.46 -23.08 4.54
C ARG A 389 22.31 -23.01 5.53
N LEU A 390 22.51 -22.30 6.64
CA LEU A 390 21.47 -22.08 7.66
C LEU A 390 20.24 -21.36 7.08
N LEU A 391 20.45 -20.44 6.15
CA LEU A 391 19.36 -19.75 5.46
C LEU A 391 18.56 -20.70 4.55
N CYS A 392 19.23 -21.63 3.86
CA CYS A 392 18.59 -22.58 2.95
C CYS A 392 17.83 -23.70 3.68
N GLU A 393 18.28 -24.09 4.88
CA GLU A 393 17.65 -25.14 5.69
C GLU A 393 16.35 -24.69 6.37
N LEU A 394 16.16 -23.38 6.54
CA LEU A 394 15.01 -22.81 7.23
C LEU A 394 13.88 -22.49 6.24
N ASP A 395 13.04 -23.48 5.95
CA ASP A 395 11.85 -23.36 5.07
C ASP A 395 10.67 -22.54 5.67
N ILE A 396 10.97 -21.58 6.54
CA ILE A 396 9.97 -20.78 7.29
C ILE A 396 9.10 -19.96 6.32
N ILE A 397 9.72 -19.35 5.31
CA ILE A 397 9.02 -18.51 4.32
C ILE A 397 8.09 -19.38 3.46
N SER A 398 8.62 -20.48 2.92
CA SER A 398 7.89 -21.41 2.05
C SER A 398 6.64 -21.98 2.75
N GLU A 399 6.82 -22.56 3.93
CA GLU A 399 5.74 -23.19 4.67
C GLU A 399 4.79 -22.17 5.29
N GLY A 400 5.29 -21.01 5.74
CA GLY A 400 4.44 -19.91 6.23
C GLY A 400 3.48 -19.39 5.16
N LEU A 401 3.98 -19.13 3.94
CA LEU A 401 3.15 -18.67 2.82
C LEU A 401 2.13 -19.74 2.41
N LYS A 402 2.58 -20.99 2.27
CA LYS A 402 1.72 -22.13 1.90
C LYS A 402 0.62 -22.36 2.94
N TRP A 403 0.95 -22.31 4.23
CA TRP A 403 0.00 -22.51 5.30
C TRP A 403 -1.03 -21.39 5.38
N THR A 404 -0.61 -20.12 5.31
CA THR A 404 -1.53 -18.97 5.35
C THR A 404 -2.44 -18.93 4.13
N LEU A 405 -1.93 -19.20 2.93
CA LEU A 405 -2.77 -19.22 1.72
C LEU A 405 -3.72 -20.42 1.68
N SER A 406 -3.33 -21.56 2.25
CA SER A 406 -4.17 -22.76 2.32
C SER A 406 -5.28 -22.64 3.36
N THR A 407 -4.96 -22.14 4.56
CA THR A 407 -5.90 -22.06 5.70
C THR A 407 -6.73 -20.78 5.69
N GLY A 408 -6.25 -19.72 5.03
CA GLY A 408 -6.87 -18.40 5.07
C GLY A 408 -6.73 -17.68 6.40
N ASN A 409 -5.88 -18.17 7.31
CA ASN A 409 -5.60 -17.53 8.59
C ASN A 409 -4.27 -16.78 8.54
N LEU A 410 -4.29 -15.50 8.88
CA LEU A 410 -3.10 -14.66 8.96
C LEU A 410 -2.75 -14.35 10.42
N PRO A 411 -1.83 -15.11 11.05
CA PRO A 411 -1.37 -14.89 12.41
C PRO A 411 -0.28 -13.81 12.42
N THR A 412 -0.66 -12.56 12.16
CA THR A 412 0.27 -11.44 12.33
C THR A 412 0.31 -11.01 13.79
N ASN A 413 1.26 -11.56 14.55
CA ASN A 413 1.48 -11.22 15.96
C ASN A 413 1.87 -9.74 16.17
N ARG A 414 2.53 -9.12 15.17
CA ARG A 414 3.04 -7.74 15.26
C ARG A 414 1.92 -6.69 15.39
N PHE A 415 0.76 -6.93 14.80
CA PHE A 415 -0.35 -5.97 14.79
C PHE A 415 -1.52 -6.38 15.69
N ARG A 416 -1.38 -7.47 16.47
CA ARG A 416 -2.51 -8.15 17.15
C ARG A 416 -3.72 -8.31 16.23
N MET A 417 -3.47 -8.49 14.93
CA MET A 417 -4.49 -8.62 13.91
C MET A 417 -4.56 -10.10 13.55
N GLN A 418 -5.59 -10.78 14.04
CA GLN A 418 -5.93 -12.14 13.65
C GLN A 418 -7.04 -12.05 12.62
N SER A 419 -6.67 -11.93 11.35
CA SER A 419 -7.66 -12.00 10.27
C SER A 419 -7.90 -13.45 9.90
N LYS A 420 -9.13 -13.92 10.08
CA LYS A 420 -9.64 -15.17 9.49
C LYS A 420 -10.20 -14.88 8.09
N GLY A 421 -10.29 -15.90 7.23
CA GLY A 421 -10.90 -15.78 5.90
C GLY A 421 -10.15 -14.84 4.94
N VAL A 422 -8.83 -14.82 5.02
CA VAL A 422 -7.94 -14.06 4.12
C VAL A 422 -7.90 -14.65 2.73
N THR A 423 -7.96 -15.98 2.63
CA THR A 423 -8.07 -16.68 1.37
C THR A 423 -9.36 -17.47 1.32
N GLN A 424 -9.91 -17.60 0.12
CA GLN A 424 -11.11 -18.37 -0.15
C GLN A 424 -10.81 -19.32 -1.31
N THR A 425 -11.44 -20.50 -1.31
CA THR A 425 -11.37 -21.40 -2.47
C THR A 425 -12.14 -20.77 -3.62
N LEU A 426 -11.57 -20.79 -4.82
CA LEU A 426 -12.22 -20.24 -6.00
C LEU A 426 -13.45 -21.07 -6.39
N GLY A 427 -14.61 -20.42 -6.54
CA GLY A 427 -15.83 -21.07 -6.99
C GLY A 427 -15.85 -21.26 -8.52
N ARG A 428 -15.71 -22.50 -9.01
CA ARG A 428 -15.86 -22.87 -10.43
C ARG A 428 -17.27 -23.37 -10.75
N MET A 429 -18.28 -22.55 -10.51
CA MET A 429 -19.66 -22.89 -10.87
C MET A 429 -19.98 -22.54 -12.33
N SER A 430 -19.58 -21.35 -12.75
CA SER A 430 -19.77 -20.84 -14.10
C SER A 430 -18.69 -19.80 -14.39
N PHE A 431 -18.47 -19.47 -15.66
CA PHE A 431 -17.51 -18.45 -16.05
C PHE A 431 -17.78 -17.11 -15.37
N ILE A 432 -19.04 -16.66 -15.38
CA ILE A 432 -19.47 -15.42 -14.73
C ILE A 432 -19.35 -15.51 -13.21
N GLY A 433 -19.66 -16.66 -12.61
CA GLY A 433 -19.50 -16.88 -11.17
C GLY A 433 -18.05 -16.71 -10.76
N THR A 434 -17.11 -17.32 -11.50
CA THR A 434 -15.68 -17.16 -11.25
C THR A 434 -15.23 -15.70 -11.38
N LEU A 435 -15.71 -14.97 -12.39
CA LEU A 435 -15.42 -13.53 -12.52
C LEU A 435 -15.97 -12.71 -11.33
N GLY A 436 -17.21 -12.96 -10.91
CA GLY A 436 -17.81 -12.31 -9.75
C GLY A 436 -17.03 -12.55 -8.46
N PHE A 437 -16.55 -13.79 -8.27
CA PHE A 437 -15.65 -14.12 -7.16
C PHE A 437 -14.35 -13.32 -7.21
N MET A 438 -13.74 -13.15 -8.38
CA MET A 438 -12.47 -12.42 -8.54
C MET A 438 -12.61 -10.90 -8.30
N THR A 439 -13.77 -10.32 -8.61
CA THR A 439 -14.04 -8.89 -8.40
C THR A 439 -14.64 -8.57 -7.03
N LYS A 440 -14.70 -9.56 -6.15
CA LYS A 440 -15.34 -9.47 -4.84
C LYS A 440 -14.54 -8.62 -3.86
N VAL A 441 -15.24 -7.66 -3.27
CA VAL A 441 -14.82 -6.80 -2.17
C VAL A 441 -15.56 -7.26 -0.90
N SER A 442 -14.81 -7.68 0.11
CA SER A 442 -15.34 -8.07 1.41
C SER A 442 -15.00 -7.03 2.47
N GLN A 443 -16.01 -6.61 3.22
CA GLN A 443 -15.85 -5.72 4.37
C GLN A 443 -15.43 -6.50 5.64
N GLN A 444 -14.56 -5.93 6.48
CA GLN A 444 -14.11 -6.55 7.73
C GLN A 444 -15.10 -6.38 8.89
N PHE A 445 -16.36 -6.78 8.67
CA PHE A 445 -17.37 -6.82 9.73
C PHE A 445 -17.74 -8.25 10.05
N ASP A 446 -18.11 -8.48 11.31
CA ASP A 446 -18.74 -9.73 11.69
C ASP A 446 -20.10 -9.84 11.00
N LYS A 447 -20.24 -10.87 10.14
CA LYS A 447 -21.43 -11.10 9.33
C LYS A 447 -22.67 -11.41 10.17
N SER A 448 -22.48 -11.89 11.41
CA SER A 448 -23.58 -12.16 12.35
C SER A 448 -24.23 -10.90 12.91
N ARG A 449 -23.50 -9.76 12.91
CA ARG A 449 -24.02 -8.52 13.50
C ARG A 449 -25.02 -7.84 12.57
N LYS A 450 -26.23 -7.61 13.10
CA LYS A 450 -27.33 -6.92 12.40
C LYS A 450 -27.20 -5.39 12.57
N VAL A 451 -26.31 -4.77 11.78
CA VAL A 451 -26.18 -3.30 11.69
C VAL A 451 -26.58 -2.87 10.29
N SER A 452 -27.46 -1.87 10.17
CA SER A 452 -27.98 -1.38 8.88
C SER A 452 -26.99 -0.51 8.11
N GLY A 453 -26.26 0.40 8.79
CA GLY A 453 -25.34 1.37 8.17
C GLY A 453 -24.42 0.78 7.08
N PRO A 454 -23.49 -0.13 7.43
CA PRO A 454 -22.55 -0.70 6.46
C PRO A 454 -23.20 -1.57 5.37
N ARG A 455 -24.42 -2.06 5.61
CA ARG A 455 -25.16 -2.94 4.69
C ARG A 455 -26.00 -2.15 3.70
N ALA A 456 -26.38 -0.93 4.04
CA ALA A 456 -27.14 -0.07 3.16
C ALA A 456 -26.27 0.35 1.96
N LEU A 457 -26.92 0.47 0.81
CA LEU A 457 -26.29 1.04 -0.37
C LEU A 457 -26.03 2.53 -0.11
N HIS A 458 -24.75 2.93 -0.21
CA HIS A 458 -24.36 4.32 -0.03
C HIS A 458 -24.22 5.00 -1.41
N PRO A 459 -24.77 6.21 -1.64
CA PRO A 459 -24.72 6.87 -2.95
C PRO A 459 -23.32 7.08 -3.52
N SER A 460 -22.30 7.23 -2.67
CA SER A 460 -20.91 7.38 -3.12
C SER A 460 -20.30 6.10 -3.72
N GLN A 461 -20.99 4.97 -3.65
CA GLN A 461 -20.59 3.73 -4.32
C GLN A 461 -20.83 3.77 -5.85
N TRP A 462 -21.61 4.77 -6.32
CA TRP A 462 -21.98 4.92 -7.72
C TRP A 462 -20.76 4.90 -8.65
N GLY A 463 -20.80 4.01 -9.65
CA GLY A 463 -19.73 3.85 -10.65
C GLY A 463 -18.48 3.12 -10.16
N MET A 464 -18.35 2.85 -8.85
CA MET A 464 -17.21 2.11 -8.28
C MET A 464 -17.59 0.67 -7.93
N LEU A 465 -18.75 0.49 -7.28
CA LEU A 465 -19.28 -0.81 -6.87
C LEU A 465 -20.62 -1.07 -7.56
N CYS A 466 -20.91 -2.34 -7.83
CA CYS A 466 -22.19 -2.75 -8.36
C CYS A 466 -23.26 -2.67 -7.26
N PRO A 467 -24.39 -1.94 -7.48
CA PRO A 467 -25.45 -1.84 -6.48
C PRO A 467 -26.28 -3.11 -6.33
N CYS A 468 -26.28 -3.98 -7.35
CA CYS A 468 -27.12 -5.18 -7.40
C CYS A 468 -26.37 -6.46 -7.00
N ASP A 469 -25.06 -6.52 -7.23
CA ASP A 469 -24.28 -7.74 -7.10
C ASP A 469 -23.75 -7.92 -5.66
N THR A 470 -24.67 -8.30 -4.78
CA THR A 470 -24.44 -8.67 -3.38
C THR A 470 -25.16 -9.98 -3.12
N PRO A 471 -24.56 -10.93 -2.36
CA PRO A 471 -25.27 -12.14 -1.97
C PRO A 471 -26.43 -11.82 -1.03
N GLU A 472 -27.49 -12.61 -1.10
CA GLU A 472 -28.58 -12.58 -0.12
C GLU A 472 -28.15 -13.28 1.20
N GLY A 473 -28.81 -12.92 2.31
CA GLY A 473 -28.53 -13.49 3.63
C GLY A 473 -27.49 -12.70 4.44
N GLU A 474 -26.68 -13.40 5.24
CA GLU A 474 -25.75 -12.75 6.20
C GLU A 474 -24.68 -11.89 5.54
N GLY A 475 -24.33 -12.18 4.28
CA GLY A 475 -23.37 -11.41 3.50
C GLY A 475 -23.95 -10.14 2.86
N CYS A 476 -25.27 -9.94 2.93
CA CYS A 476 -25.95 -8.85 2.23
C CYS A 476 -25.42 -7.49 2.66
N GLY A 477 -24.94 -6.73 1.66
CA GLY A 477 -24.37 -5.39 1.82
C GLY A 477 -22.95 -5.35 2.40
N LEU A 478 -22.37 -6.49 2.80
CA LEU A 478 -20.99 -6.58 3.30
C LEU A 478 -20.03 -7.14 2.25
N ASP A 479 -20.52 -8.06 1.44
CA ASP A 479 -19.83 -8.58 0.26
C ASP A 479 -20.39 -7.83 -0.96
N LYS A 480 -19.52 -7.10 -1.68
CA LYS A 480 -19.88 -6.26 -2.83
C LYS A 480 -18.94 -6.57 -3.99
N ASN A 481 -19.32 -6.25 -5.22
CA ASN A 481 -18.47 -6.44 -6.38
C ASN A 481 -18.10 -5.11 -7.05
N LEU A 482 -16.89 -5.04 -7.63
CA LEU A 482 -16.44 -3.88 -8.39
C LEU A 482 -17.26 -3.71 -9.69
N ALA A 483 -17.50 -2.46 -10.09
CA ALA A 483 -18.04 -2.15 -11.41
C ALA A 483 -16.98 -2.32 -12.52
N LEU A 484 -17.43 -2.46 -13.78
CA LEU A 484 -16.58 -2.81 -14.93
C LEU A 484 -15.44 -1.82 -15.21
N MET A 485 -15.69 -0.52 -15.03
CA MET A 485 -14.72 0.54 -15.32
C MET A 485 -13.90 0.96 -14.10
N THR A 486 -14.05 0.26 -12.98
CA THR A 486 -13.37 0.62 -11.73
C THR A 486 -11.89 0.27 -11.80
N HIS A 487 -11.06 1.27 -11.53
CA HIS A 487 -9.61 1.13 -11.43
C HIS A 487 -9.14 1.40 -10.00
N VAL A 488 -8.47 0.42 -9.40
CA VAL A 488 -7.86 0.58 -8.07
C VAL A 488 -6.39 0.96 -8.28
N THR A 489 -5.99 2.10 -7.73
CA THR A 489 -4.62 2.59 -7.80
C THR A 489 -3.70 1.75 -6.90
N THR A 490 -2.50 1.42 -7.39
CA THR A 490 -1.43 0.82 -6.59
C THR A 490 -0.57 1.89 -5.93
N ASP A 491 0.07 1.56 -4.80
CA ASP A 491 0.92 2.50 -4.06
C ASP A 491 2.10 2.98 -4.93
N GLU A 492 2.28 4.30 -4.99
CA GLU A 492 3.47 4.96 -5.54
C GLU A 492 4.25 5.63 -4.41
N ASP A 493 5.54 5.86 -4.61
CA ASP A 493 6.40 6.45 -3.58
C ASP A 493 5.98 7.89 -3.24
N GLU A 494 5.76 8.18 -1.95
CA GLU A 494 5.25 9.46 -1.41
C GLU A 494 6.19 10.66 -1.58
N GLY A 495 7.29 10.52 -2.32
CA GLY A 495 8.19 11.61 -2.63
C GLY A 495 7.46 12.77 -3.33
N PRO A 496 7.94 14.02 -3.20
CA PRO A 496 7.35 15.13 -3.94
C PRO A 496 7.36 14.78 -5.42
N LEU A 497 6.17 14.70 -6.01
CA LEU A 497 6.05 14.38 -7.42
C LEU A 497 6.79 15.45 -8.21
N ILE A 498 7.72 14.99 -9.05
CA ILE A 498 8.35 15.86 -10.03
C ILE A 498 7.33 16.05 -11.15
N SER A 499 6.59 17.15 -11.08
CA SER A 499 5.66 17.56 -12.12
C SER A 499 6.38 18.45 -13.12
N LEU A 500 6.15 18.19 -14.40
CA LEU A 500 6.67 19.03 -15.47
C LEU A 500 5.66 20.15 -15.71
N VAL A 501 6.08 21.41 -15.59
CA VAL A 501 5.23 22.59 -15.77
C VAL A 501 5.82 23.47 -16.87
N CYS A 502 4.99 23.89 -17.81
CA CYS A 502 5.41 24.81 -18.86
C CYS A 502 5.57 26.23 -18.31
N ARG A 503 6.73 26.86 -18.52
CA ARG A 503 7.00 28.27 -18.15
C ARG A 503 6.09 29.27 -18.86
N LYS A 504 5.65 28.95 -20.10
CA LYS A 504 4.87 29.86 -20.94
C LYS A 504 3.38 29.83 -20.62
N CYS A 505 2.77 28.64 -20.56
CA CYS A 505 1.32 28.50 -20.34
C CYS A 505 0.93 28.05 -18.93
N GLY A 506 1.89 27.72 -18.06
CA GLY A 506 1.63 27.28 -16.69
C GLY A 506 0.95 25.91 -16.56
N LEU A 507 0.77 25.18 -17.66
CA LEU A 507 0.13 23.87 -17.67
C LEU A 507 1.10 22.76 -17.34
N ILE A 508 0.56 21.70 -16.74
CA ILE A 508 1.29 20.47 -16.50
C ILE A 508 1.56 19.79 -17.85
N GLY A 509 2.83 19.57 -18.15
CA GLY A 509 3.31 18.77 -19.27
C GLY A 509 3.51 17.30 -18.89
N TYR A 510 3.79 16.47 -19.89
CA TYR A 510 4.11 15.06 -19.70
C TYR A 510 5.52 14.77 -20.22
N TYR A 511 6.14 13.69 -19.74
CA TYR A 511 7.43 13.27 -20.25
C TYR A 511 7.23 12.40 -21.49
N SER A 512 7.79 12.80 -22.63
CA SER A 512 7.74 12.01 -23.86
C SER A 512 8.90 11.02 -23.88
N HIS A 513 8.64 9.74 -23.62
CA HIS A 513 9.66 8.69 -23.69
C HIS A 513 10.30 8.56 -25.09
N LYS A 514 9.57 8.93 -26.16
CA LYS A 514 10.08 8.93 -27.54
C LYS A 514 11.14 10.02 -27.77
N LEU A 515 10.92 11.21 -27.22
CA LEU A 515 11.79 12.37 -27.40
C LEU A 515 12.80 12.56 -26.26
N LYS A 516 12.67 11.79 -25.17
CA LYS A 516 13.44 11.90 -23.93
C LYS A 516 13.42 13.32 -23.33
N THR A 517 12.34 14.07 -23.55
CA THR A 517 12.18 15.45 -23.08
C THR A 517 10.78 15.67 -22.50
N GLY A 518 10.67 16.67 -21.61
CA GLY A 518 9.37 17.13 -21.12
C GLY A 518 8.63 17.87 -22.23
N PHE A 519 7.35 17.55 -22.42
CA PHE A 519 6.55 18.09 -23.52
C PHE A 519 5.27 18.72 -22.98
N CYS A 520 4.94 19.92 -23.47
CA CYS A 520 3.68 20.59 -23.17
C CYS A 520 2.67 20.31 -24.29
N SER A 521 1.50 19.73 -23.96
CA SER A 521 0.44 19.45 -24.94
C SER A 521 -0.06 20.71 -25.66
N SER A 522 -0.10 21.85 -24.97
CA SER A 522 -0.62 23.11 -25.52
C SER A 522 0.43 23.89 -26.31
N CYS A 523 1.63 24.06 -25.75
CA CYS A 523 2.69 24.81 -26.43
C CYS A 523 3.42 23.98 -27.50
N LYS A 524 3.28 22.64 -27.47
CA LYS A 524 3.99 21.68 -28.34
C LYS A 524 5.51 21.85 -28.38
N ILE A 525 6.08 22.54 -27.40
CA ILE A 525 7.51 22.84 -27.27
C ILE A 525 8.03 22.16 -26.01
N GLY A 526 9.20 21.52 -26.11
CA GLY A 526 9.84 20.82 -24.99
C GLY A 526 10.81 21.66 -24.16
N GLU A 527 11.39 22.72 -24.74
CA GLU A 527 12.43 23.54 -24.07
C GLU A 527 11.91 24.39 -22.91
N ASN A 528 10.64 24.82 -22.97
CA ASN A 528 10.03 25.68 -21.96
C ASN A 528 9.39 24.91 -20.80
N VAL A 529 9.79 23.65 -20.58
CA VAL A 529 9.23 22.80 -19.54
C VAL A 529 10.20 22.71 -18.38
N SER A 530 9.74 23.02 -17.17
CA SER A 530 10.54 22.96 -15.95
C SER A 530 9.97 21.95 -14.97
N SER A 531 10.87 21.22 -14.32
CA SER A 531 10.50 20.29 -13.26
C SER A 531 10.26 21.03 -11.95
N MET A 532 9.05 20.87 -11.38
CA MET A 532 8.67 21.39 -10.08
C MET A 532 8.33 20.22 -9.15
N LYS A 533 8.75 20.32 -7.90
CA LYS A 533 8.29 19.44 -6.83
C LYS A 533 6.91 19.90 -6.37
N LEU A 534 5.88 19.10 -6.61
CA LEU A 534 4.50 19.39 -6.21
C LEU A 534 3.96 18.29 -5.29
N PRO A 535 3.23 18.62 -4.21
CA PRO A 535 2.48 17.63 -3.46
C PRO A 535 1.48 16.91 -4.36
N TYR A 536 1.34 15.59 -4.19
CA TYR A 536 0.41 14.77 -4.97
C TYR A 536 -1.02 15.32 -4.97
N ALA A 537 -1.51 15.74 -3.79
CA ALA A 537 -2.83 16.32 -3.63
C ALA A 537 -3.06 17.58 -4.49
N CYS A 538 -2.03 18.43 -4.66
CA CYS A 538 -2.15 19.62 -5.50
C CYS A 538 -2.16 19.25 -6.99
N LYS A 539 -1.39 18.23 -7.40
CA LYS A 539 -1.47 17.68 -8.76
C LYS A 539 -2.87 17.16 -9.08
N LEU A 540 -3.45 16.37 -8.17
CA LEU A 540 -4.82 15.86 -8.34
C LEU A 540 -5.83 16.98 -8.43
N LEU A 541 -5.76 17.97 -7.55
CA LEU A 541 -6.66 19.13 -7.60
C LEU A 541 -6.60 19.81 -8.98
N ILE A 542 -5.41 20.01 -9.54
CA ILE A 542 -5.25 20.59 -10.87
C ILE A 542 -5.91 19.71 -11.94
N GLN A 543 -5.77 18.38 -11.86
CA GLN A 543 -6.37 17.45 -12.81
C GLN A 543 -7.90 17.39 -12.69
N GLU A 544 -8.45 17.46 -11.48
CA GLU A 544 -9.90 17.53 -11.26
C GLU A 544 -10.49 18.85 -11.75
N LEU A 545 -9.79 19.97 -11.54
CA LEU A 545 -10.21 21.24 -12.14
C LEU A 545 -10.23 21.14 -13.67
N GLN A 546 -9.20 20.52 -14.27
CA GLN A 546 -9.14 20.30 -15.72
C GLN A 546 -10.27 19.39 -16.22
N SER A 547 -10.67 18.36 -15.46
CA SER A 547 -11.79 17.49 -15.80
C SER A 547 -13.12 18.24 -15.80
N MET A 548 -13.25 19.26 -14.95
CA MET A 548 -14.37 20.21 -14.91
C MET A 548 -14.25 21.34 -15.95
N ASN A 549 -13.34 21.24 -16.93
CA ASN A 549 -13.01 22.28 -17.91
C ASN A 549 -12.48 23.60 -17.32
N ILE A 550 -11.99 23.58 -16.08
CA ILE A 550 -11.30 24.70 -15.45
C ILE A 550 -9.80 24.49 -15.69
N VAL A 551 -9.13 25.47 -16.29
CA VAL A 551 -7.71 25.34 -16.65
C VAL A 551 -6.85 26.13 -15.66
N PRO A 552 -6.36 25.52 -14.57
CA PRO A 552 -5.46 26.19 -13.65
C PRO A 552 -4.07 26.33 -14.28
N CYS A 553 -3.56 27.56 -14.33
CA CYS A 553 -2.24 27.88 -14.85
C CYS A 553 -1.29 28.25 -13.71
N LEU A 554 -0.20 27.49 -13.55
CA LEU A 554 0.83 27.75 -12.55
C LEU A 554 1.79 28.83 -13.05
N LYS A 555 1.92 29.94 -12.30
CA LYS A 555 2.94 30.95 -12.55
C LYS A 555 4.21 30.56 -11.81
N LEU A 556 5.23 30.15 -12.56
CA LEU A 556 6.55 29.83 -12.00
C LEU A 556 7.29 31.15 -11.70
N VAL A 557 7.74 31.31 -10.46
CA VAL A 557 8.63 32.41 -10.04
C VAL A 557 10.00 31.78 -9.81
N GLU A 558 11.01 32.27 -10.50
CA GLU A 558 12.40 31.84 -10.27
C GLU A 558 12.82 32.28 -8.86
N ARG A 559 13.47 31.38 -8.13
CA ARG A 559 13.86 31.57 -6.73
C ARG A 559 15.33 31.88 -6.61
#